data_AF-L9KT95-F1
#
_entry.id   AF-L9KT95-F1
#
_cell.length_a   1.000
_cell.length_b   1.000
_cell.length_c   1.000
_cell.angle_alpha   90.00
_cell.angle_beta   90.00
_cell.angle_gamma   90.00
#
_symmetry.space_group_name_H-M   'P 1'
#
loop_
_entity.id
_entity.type
_entity.pdbx_description
1 polymer ?
#
loop_
_entity_poly.entity_id
_entity_poly.type
_entity_poly.pdbx_seq_one_letter_code
_entity_poly.pdbx_strand_id
1 'polypeptide(L)'
;MPSLLALSFSACLLLDWALLAGGTGGGGGGGAGSGRREREALLPQKIEVLVLLPQDDSYLFSLARVRPAIEYALRSVEGNGTRRQLLPPGTRFQVAYEDSDCGNRALFSLVDRVAAARGAKPDLILGPVCEYAAAPVARLASHWDLPMLSAGALAAGFQHKDTEYSHLTRVAPAYAKMGEMMLALFRHHHWSRASLVYSDDKLERNCYFTLEGVHEVFQEEGLHTSSYHFDETKDLDLDDIVRYIQATERVVIMCAGGDTIRSIMLAVHRHGMTSGDYAFFNIELFNSSSYGNSASTFPFSLRGPSSCEEEEKSESCSQIMLPVVEMVQDMYGVTMAISEPCMQYRTIRICLLQGDGSWKRGDKHDFEAKQAYSSLQTVTLLRTVKPEFEKFSMEVKSSVEKQGLNEEDYVNMFVEGFHDAILLYVLALHEVLRAGYSKKDGGKIIQQTWNRTFEGIAGQVSIDANGDRYGDFSVIAMTDTEAGTQEVIGDYFGKEGRFEMRPNIKYPWGPLKLRIDETRIVEHTNSSPCKSSGGLEESAVTGIVVGAFLGAGLLMAFYFFRKKYRITIERRNHQEESNVGKHRELREDSIRSHFSVA
;
A
#
# COMPACT_ATOMS: atom_id res chain seq x y z
N MET A 1 4.18 29.01 59.48
CA MET A 1 5.59 29.41 59.69
C MET A 1 6.36 29.15 58.40
N PRO A 2 6.64 30.19 57.59
CA PRO A 2 7.63 30.13 56.52
C PRO A 2 8.82 31.06 56.85
N SER A 3 10.02 30.69 56.40
CA SER A 3 11.21 31.55 56.42
C SER A 3 12.29 30.90 55.55
N LEU A 4 13.16 31.59 54.81
CA LEU A 4 13.26 32.93 54.22
C LEU A 4 14.70 33.02 53.70
N LEU A 5 14.90 33.82 52.63
CA LEU A 5 16.12 34.50 52.14
C LEU A 5 16.42 34.13 50.68
N ALA A 6 16.05 34.89 49.64
CA ALA A 6 15.94 36.33 49.38
C ALA A 6 17.28 37.05 49.13
N LEU A 7 17.28 37.82 48.02
CA LEU A 7 17.92 39.12 47.70
C LEU A 7 18.45 39.09 46.24
N SER A 8 18.23 40.07 45.35
CA SER A 8 17.63 41.40 45.46
C SER A 8 17.60 42.12 44.10
N PHE A 9 16.51 42.87 43.81
CA PHE A 9 16.39 44.21 43.20
C PHE A 9 17.06 44.53 41.84
N SER A 10 16.49 45.30 40.90
CA SER A 10 15.70 46.53 41.05
C SER A 10 14.94 46.91 39.76
N ALA A 11 13.83 47.64 39.90
CA ALA A 11 13.00 48.25 38.84
C ALA A 11 12.87 49.77 39.09
N CYS A 12 12.81 50.58 38.03
CA CYS A 12 12.36 52.00 37.97
C CYS A 12 12.69 52.56 36.55
N LEU A 13 11.90 53.32 35.76
CA LEU A 13 10.71 54.21 35.85
C LEU A 13 10.07 54.21 34.43
N LEU A 14 8.74 54.13 34.19
CA LEU A 14 7.62 55.08 34.32
C LEU A 14 7.65 56.37 33.45
N LEU A 15 6.56 56.51 32.66
CA LEU A 15 5.73 57.70 32.31
C LEU A 15 5.84 58.38 30.91
N ASP A 16 4.68 58.34 30.23
CA ASP A 16 3.93 59.35 29.44
C ASP A 16 4.57 60.12 28.26
N TRP A 17 3.80 60.25 27.16
CA TRP A 17 3.18 61.53 26.75
C TRP A 17 2.23 61.33 25.54
N ALA A 18 0.97 61.72 25.75
CA ALA A 18 0.02 62.08 24.70
C ALA A 18 0.10 63.61 24.42
N LEU A 19 -0.43 64.02 23.26
CA LEU A 19 -0.72 65.41 22.81
C LEU A 19 0.40 66.21 22.13
N LEU A 20 0.28 66.34 20.81
CA LEU A 20 0.36 67.62 20.07
C LEU A 20 -0.72 67.55 18.98
N ALA A 21 -1.89 68.17 19.20
CA ALA A 21 -2.21 69.57 18.89
C ALA A 21 -2.23 69.85 17.38
N GLY A 22 -3.44 70.16 16.90
CA GLY A 22 -3.69 70.54 15.51
C GLY A 22 -3.14 71.92 15.15
N GLY A 23 -2.95 72.12 13.84
CA GLY A 23 -2.67 73.39 13.21
C GLY A 23 -3.20 73.38 11.79
N THR A 24 -4.17 74.25 11.52
CA THR A 24 -4.80 74.54 10.23
C THR A 24 -3.88 75.35 9.31
N GLY A 25 -3.91 75.08 8.00
CA GLY A 25 -3.63 76.11 6.99
C GLY A 25 -2.87 75.69 5.72
N GLY A 26 -3.59 75.61 4.59
CA GLY A 26 -3.19 76.25 3.32
C GLY A 26 -2.31 75.50 2.29
N GLY A 27 -2.97 74.96 1.25
CA GLY A 27 -2.64 75.20 -0.17
C GLY A 27 -1.54 74.37 -0.87
N GLY A 28 -1.91 73.74 -2.00
CA GLY A 28 -0.97 73.37 -3.08
C GLY A 28 -1.18 71.97 -3.64
N GLY A 29 -1.62 71.87 -4.90
CA GLY A 29 -2.05 70.63 -5.54
C GLY A 29 -0.95 69.67 -6.02
N GLY A 30 -1.40 68.47 -6.39
CA GLY A 30 -0.74 67.62 -7.39
C GLY A 30 -0.25 66.27 -6.90
N GLY A 31 -0.75 65.19 -7.51
CA GLY A 31 -0.05 63.90 -7.54
C GLY A 31 -0.89 62.70 -7.12
N ALA A 32 -1.59 62.13 -8.09
CA ALA A 32 -2.18 60.80 -8.00
C ALA A 32 -1.09 59.73 -7.73
N GLY A 33 -1.42 58.73 -6.91
CA GLY A 33 -0.54 57.60 -6.63
C GLY A 33 -1.19 56.58 -5.70
N SER A 34 -2.43 56.18 -5.98
CA SER A 34 -3.05 55.03 -5.33
C SER A 34 -2.28 53.76 -5.70
N GLY A 35 -1.41 53.28 -4.80
CA GLY A 35 -0.78 51.97 -4.88
C GLY A 35 -1.83 50.86 -4.74
N ARG A 36 -2.53 50.55 -5.84
CA ARG A 36 -3.18 49.26 -6.02
C ARG A 36 -2.06 48.23 -6.16
N ARG A 37 -1.94 47.31 -5.19
CA ARG A 37 -1.35 46.00 -5.46
C ARG A 37 -2.18 45.38 -6.58
N GLU A 38 -1.71 45.48 -7.81
CA GLU A 38 -2.19 44.61 -8.88
C GLU A 38 -1.99 43.18 -8.41
N ARG A 39 -3.09 42.43 -8.27
CA ARG A 39 -3.01 40.98 -8.29
C ARG A 39 -2.48 40.64 -9.68
N GLU A 40 -1.18 40.37 -9.80
CA GLU A 40 -0.65 39.69 -10.99
C GLU A 40 -1.53 38.48 -11.26
N ALA A 41 -2.21 38.51 -12.41
CA ALA A 41 -3.01 37.37 -12.83
C ALA A 41 -2.04 36.21 -13.09
N LEU A 42 -2.19 35.14 -12.31
CA LEU A 42 -1.40 33.92 -12.47
C LEU A 42 -1.50 33.43 -13.91
N LEU A 43 -0.38 33.04 -14.52
CA LEU A 43 -0.32 32.60 -15.90
C LEU A 43 -1.02 31.24 -16.09
N PRO A 44 -1.62 30.97 -17.27
CA PRO A 44 -2.15 29.65 -17.60
C PRO A 44 -1.09 28.57 -17.45
N GLN A 45 -1.40 27.48 -16.74
CA GLN A 45 -0.45 26.39 -16.52
C GLN A 45 -0.67 25.24 -17.52
N LYS A 46 0.41 24.70 -18.07
CA LYS A 46 0.37 23.40 -18.74
C LYS A 46 0.95 22.37 -17.79
N ILE A 47 0.15 21.43 -17.28
CA ILE A 47 0.57 20.45 -16.28
C ILE A 47 0.72 19.08 -16.94
N GLU A 48 1.93 18.53 -16.93
CA GLU A 48 2.21 17.19 -17.45
C GLU A 48 2.11 16.15 -16.34
N VAL A 49 1.17 15.21 -16.47
CA VAL A 49 0.90 14.14 -15.50
C VAL A 49 1.33 12.81 -16.12
N LEU A 50 2.09 12.01 -15.37
CA LEU A 50 2.42 10.65 -15.72
C LEU A 50 1.66 9.67 -14.83
N VAL A 51 0.81 8.84 -15.42
CA VAL A 51 0.07 7.77 -14.74
C VAL A 51 0.77 6.45 -15.01
N LEU A 52 1.18 5.75 -13.95
CA LEU A 52 1.86 4.46 -14.02
C LEU A 52 0.99 3.41 -13.35
N LEU A 53 0.21 2.65 -14.12
CA LEU A 53 -0.69 1.60 -13.62
C LEU A 53 -0.65 0.38 -14.55
N PRO A 54 -1.06 -0.82 -14.11
CA PRO A 54 -1.01 -2.01 -14.95
C PRO A 54 -1.91 -1.89 -16.17
N GLN A 55 -1.42 -2.38 -17.31
CA GLN A 55 -2.25 -2.57 -18.51
C GLN A 55 -3.17 -3.80 -18.39
N ASP A 56 -2.78 -4.79 -17.58
CA ASP A 56 -3.58 -5.98 -17.32
C ASP A 56 -4.83 -5.64 -16.50
N ASP A 57 -6.00 -5.97 -17.04
CA ASP A 57 -7.30 -5.72 -16.44
C ASP A 57 -7.67 -6.73 -15.34
N SER A 58 -6.82 -7.73 -15.06
CA SER A 58 -6.95 -8.53 -13.83
C SER A 58 -6.90 -7.61 -12.59
N TYR A 59 -6.03 -6.60 -12.59
CA TYR A 59 -5.82 -5.68 -11.47
C TYR A 59 -6.94 -4.67 -11.29
N LEU A 60 -7.49 -4.54 -10.07
CA LEU A 60 -8.56 -3.58 -9.72
C LEU A 60 -8.23 -2.12 -10.07
N PHE A 61 -6.95 -1.82 -10.20
CA PHE A 61 -6.38 -0.52 -10.49
C PHE A 61 -5.73 -0.47 -11.88
N SER A 62 -6.18 -1.29 -12.82
CA SER A 62 -5.71 -1.25 -14.21
C SER A 62 -5.98 0.12 -14.85
N LEU A 63 -5.22 0.43 -15.89
CA LEU A 63 -5.41 1.65 -16.67
C LEU A 63 -6.84 1.78 -17.21
N ALA A 64 -7.46 0.68 -17.67
CA ALA A 64 -8.82 0.72 -18.22
C ALA A 64 -9.87 1.10 -17.15
N ARG A 65 -9.69 0.61 -15.91
CA ARG A 65 -10.59 0.88 -14.78
C ARG A 65 -10.39 2.28 -14.18
N VAL A 66 -9.14 2.74 -14.04
CA VAL A 66 -8.81 4.00 -13.32
C VAL A 66 -8.89 5.23 -14.23
N ARG A 67 -8.55 5.10 -15.53
CA ARG A 67 -8.53 6.22 -16.46
C ARG A 67 -9.84 7.02 -16.50
N PRO A 68 -11.04 6.40 -16.57
CA PRO A 68 -12.30 7.14 -16.55
C PRO A 68 -12.48 8.04 -15.32
N ALA A 69 -11.98 7.62 -14.15
CA ALA A 69 -12.09 8.38 -12.92
C ALA A 69 -11.15 9.59 -12.90
N ILE A 70 -9.93 9.44 -13.40
CA ILE A 70 -9.00 10.56 -13.60
C ILE A 70 -9.58 11.58 -14.60
N GLU A 71 -10.11 11.11 -15.73
CA GLU A 71 -10.73 11.97 -16.73
C GLU A 71 -11.98 12.69 -16.18
N TYR A 72 -12.78 12.02 -15.35
CA TYR A 72 -13.90 12.64 -14.64
C TYR A 72 -13.43 13.78 -13.73
N ALA A 73 -12.40 13.53 -12.92
CA ALA A 73 -11.83 14.54 -12.02
C ALA A 73 -11.30 15.75 -12.82
N LEU A 74 -10.58 15.52 -13.91
CA LEU A 74 -10.05 16.58 -14.76
C LEU A 74 -11.15 17.44 -15.38
N ARG A 75 -12.26 16.84 -15.86
CA ARG A 75 -13.42 17.61 -16.34
C ARG A 75 -14.01 18.49 -15.24
N SER A 76 -14.05 18.00 -14.01
CA SER A 76 -14.56 18.77 -12.87
C SER A 76 -13.66 19.97 -12.49
N VAL A 77 -12.35 19.84 -12.71
CA VAL A 77 -11.34 20.88 -12.41
C VAL A 77 -11.21 21.90 -13.54
N GLU A 78 -11.31 21.45 -14.80
CA GLU A 78 -11.19 22.31 -15.99
C GLU A 78 -12.51 23.02 -16.34
N GLY A 79 -13.64 22.56 -15.80
CA GLY A 79 -14.97 23.09 -16.11
C GLY A 79 -15.17 24.56 -15.72
N ASN A 80 -15.76 25.34 -16.64
CA ASN A 80 -16.14 26.75 -16.43
C ASN A 80 -17.39 26.96 -15.53
N GLY A 81 -17.90 25.91 -14.89
CA GLY A 81 -19.16 25.90 -14.17
C GLY A 81 -19.01 26.10 -12.66
N THR A 82 -19.18 27.34 -12.20
CA THR A 82 -19.66 27.78 -10.87
C THR A 82 -19.03 27.25 -9.55
N ARG A 83 -18.20 26.20 -9.53
CA ARG A 83 -17.35 25.84 -8.39
C ARG A 83 -16.02 26.58 -8.55
N ARG A 84 -15.59 27.30 -7.49
CA ARG A 84 -14.41 28.19 -7.45
C ARG A 84 -13.27 27.67 -8.33
N GLN A 85 -13.02 28.32 -9.46
CA GLN A 85 -11.91 27.99 -10.35
C GLN A 85 -10.60 28.20 -9.57
N LEU A 86 -9.97 27.10 -9.15
CA LEU A 86 -8.79 27.12 -8.27
C LEU A 86 -7.53 27.42 -9.08
N LEU A 87 -7.41 26.88 -10.28
CA LEU A 87 -6.26 27.10 -11.14
C LEU A 87 -6.50 28.27 -12.10
N PRO A 88 -5.45 28.95 -12.58
CA PRO A 88 -5.59 30.07 -13.49
C PRO A 88 -6.37 29.68 -14.76
N PRO A 89 -7.25 30.55 -15.28
CA PRO A 89 -8.03 30.26 -16.47
C PRO A 89 -7.10 29.96 -17.66
N GLY A 90 -7.43 28.93 -18.44
CA GLY A 90 -6.59 28.44 -19.53
C GLY A 90 -5.56 27.38 -19.12
N THR A 91 -5.50 27.01 -17.83
CA THR A 91 -4.72 25.85 -17.38
C THR A 91 -5.23 24.56 -18.02
N ARG A 92 -4.32 23.69 -18.47
CA ARG A 92 -4.64 22.41 -19.12
C ARG A 92 -3.76 21.29 -18.60
N PHE A 93 -4.36 20.11 -18.42
CA PHE A 93 -3.65 18.89 -18.08
C PHE A 93 -3.28 18.08 -19.32
N GLN A 94 -2.05 17.58 -19.37
CA GLN A 94 -1.59 16.61 -20.38
C GLN A 94 -1.21 15.34 -19.65
N VAL A 95 -2.05 14.31 -19.79
CA VAL A 95 -1.89 13.05 -19.07
C VAL A 95 -1.31 12.00 -20.02
N ALA A 96 -0.20 11.39 -19.62
CA ALA A 96 0.35 10.20 -20.26
C ALA A 96 0.04 8.99 -19.39
N TYR A 97 -0.55 7.96 -19.99
CA TYR A 97 -0.89 6.69 -19.35
C TYR A 97 0.12 5.65 -19.81
N GLU A 98 0.92 5.14 -18.88
CA GLU A 98 1.98 4.17 -19.15
C GLU A 98 1.78 2.91 -18.30
N ASP A 99 2.09 1.77 -18.91
CA ASP A 99 1.98 0.47 -18.25
C ASP A 99 3.07 0.32 -17.18
N SER A 100 2.64 0.04 -15.95
CA SER A 100 3.53 -0.28 -14.84
C SER A 100 3.98 -1.74 -14.80
N ASP A 101 3.24 -2.64 -15.47
CA ASP A 101 3.39 -4.10 -15.40
C ASP A 101 3.37 -4.64 -13.95
N CYS A 102 2.77 -3.87 -13.02
CA CYS A 102 2.86 -4.07 -11.57
C CYS A 102 4.31 -4.34 -11.08
N GLY A 103 5.32 -3.80 -11.77
CA GLY A 103 6.71 -4.14 -11.52
C GLY A 103 7.71 -3.12 -12.05
N ASN A 104 8.85 -3.62 -12.53
CA ASN A 104 9.99 -2.78 -12.93
C ASN A 104 9.68 -1.88 -14.14
N ARG A 105 8.67 -2.20 -14.95
CA ARG A 105 8.30 -1.39 -16.12
C ARG A 105 7.91 0.03 -15.72
N ALA A 106 7.30 0.23 -14.55
CA ALA A 106 7.02 1.57 -14.03
C ALA A 106 8.27 2.45 -13.92
N LEU A 107 9.36 1.89 -13.39
CA LEU A 107 10.64 2.56 -13.29
C LEU A 107 11.21 2.85 -14.68
N PHE A 108 11.20 1.87 -15.58
CA PHE A 108 11.73 2.01 -16.93
C PHE A 108 11.00 3.09 -17.72
N SER A 109 9.67 3.08 -17.72
CA SER A 109 8.84 4.09 -18.39
C SER A 109 9.14 5.50 -17.88
N LEU A 110 9.30 5.68 -16.56
CA LEU A 110 9.66 6.98 -15.98
C LEU A 110 11.06 7.44 -16.42
N VAL A 111 12.06 6.55 -16.34
CA VAL A 111 13.46 6.87 -16.71
C VAL A 111 13.58 7.16 -18.20
N ASP A 112 13.02 6.30 -19.06
CA ASP A 112 13.08 6.43 -20.52
C ASP A 112 12.36 7.70 -20.98
N ARG A 113 11.21 8.03 -20.39
CA ARG A 113 10.48 9.26 -20.72
C ARG A 113 11.30 10.51 -20.39
N VAL A 114 11.92 10.55 -19.21
CA VAL A 114 12.76 11.68 -18.81
C VAL A 114 14.01 11.77 -19.69
N ALA A 115 14.65 10.64 -20.00
CA ALA A 115 15.83 10.60 -20.86
C ALA A 115 15.51 11.03 -22.30
N ALA A 116 14.46 10.48 -22.90
CA ALA A 116 14.02 10.79 -24.26
C ALA A 116 13.55 12.25 -24.41
N ALA A 117 12.91 12.80 -23.37
CA ALA A 117 12.50 14.20 -23.33
C ALA A 117 13.64 15.17 -22.96
N ARG A 118 14.90 14.76 -23.12
CA ARG A 118 16.11 15.55 -22.84
C ARG A 118 16.15 16.12 -21.41
N GLY A 119 15.73 15.31 -20.45
CA GLY A 119 15.68 15.66 -19.03
C GLY A 119 14.38 16.36 -18.60
N ALA A 120 13.41 16.58 -19.49
CA ALA A 120 12.11 17.11 -19.10
C ALA A 120 11.34 16.09 -18.25
N LYS A 121 10.98 16.50 -17.03
CA LYS A 121 10.28 15.68 -16.05
C LYS A 121 8.79 16.03 -16.01
N PRO A 122 7.90 15.06 -15.73
CA PRO A 122 6.50 15.37 -15.47
C PRO A 122 6.36 16.33 -14.27
N ASP A 123 5.22 17.00 -14.17
CA ASP A 123 4.89 17.86 -13.03
C ASP A 123 4.18 17.08 -11.90
N LEU A 124 3.57 15.93 -12.21
CA LEU A 124 2.89 15.05 -11.26
C LEU A 124 3.03 13.60 -11.69
N ILE A 125 3.27 12.70 -10.73
CA ILE A 125 3.21 11.25 -10.93
C ILE A 125 1.99 10.70 -10.18
N LEU A 126 1.17 9.91 -10.86
CA LEU A 126 0.07 9.13 -10.28
C LEU A 126 0.39 7.63 -10.35
N GLY A 127 0.31 6.95 -9.21
CA GLY A 127 0.78 5.58 -9.06
C GLY A 127 2.32 5.50 -9.00
N PRO A 128 2.93 4.31 -9.06
CA PRO A 128 2.31 2.98 -9.11
C PRO A 128 1.54 2.60 -7.85
N VAL A 129 0.74 1.54 -7.95
CA VAL A 129 0.00 0.96 -6.84
C VAL A 129 0.80 -0.16 -6.16
N CYS A 130 1.28 -1.13 -6.94
CA CYS A 130 2.06 -2.26 -6.42
C CYS A 130 3.33 -1.83 -5.71
N GLU A 131 3.63 -2.46 -4.58
CA GLU A 131 4.68 -2.08 -3.63
C GLU A 131 6.06 -2.04 -4.30
N TYR A 132 6.42 -3.12 -4.99
CA TYR A 132 7.73 -3.25 -5.65
C TYR A 132 7.88 -2.32 -6.87
N ALA A 133 6.77 -1.92 -7.50
CA ALA A 133 6.76 -0.92 -8.57
C ALA A 133 6.85 0.51 -8.02
N ALA A 134 6.12 0.78 -6.92
CA ALA A 134 6.03 2.11 -6.32
C ALA A 134 7.33 2.53 -5.63
N ALA A 135 8.02 1.61 -4.94
CA ALA A 135 9.24 1.91 -4.21
C ALA A 135 10.33 2.60 -5.05
N PRO A 136 10.77 2.07 -6.22
CA PRO A 136 11.77 2.75 -7.04
C PRO A 136 11.26 4.07 -7.65
N VAL A 137 9.98 4.16 -8.01
CA VAL A 137 9.40 5.40 -8.56
C VAL A 137 9.35 6.50 -7.51
N ALA A 138 8.95 6.19 -6.27
CA ALA A 138 8.90 7.14 -5.16
C ALA A 138 10.30 7.67 -4.80
N ARG A 139 11.33 6.81 -4.85
CA ARG A 139 12.73 7.22 -4.67
C ARG A 139 13.17 8.23 -5.73
N LEU A 140 12.82 8.00 -6.99
CA LEU A 140 13.12 8.94 -8.08
C LEU A 140 12.31 10.24 -7.94
N ALA A 141 11.05 10.15 -7.54
CA ALA A 141 10.21 11.32 -7.29
C ALA A 141 10.84 12.21 -6.21
N SER A 142 11.27 11.62 -5.08
CA SER A 142 11.98 12.31 -4.01
C SER A 142 13.32 12.89 -4.49
N HIS A 143 14.08 12.16 -5.30
CA HIS A 143 15.36 12.63 -5.83
C HIS A 143 15.22 13.80 -6.82
N TRP A 144 14.14 13.81 -7.61
CA TRP A 144 13.89 14.81 -8.65
C TRP A 144 12.94 15.94 -8.23
N ASP A 145 12.55 16.00 -6.96
CA ASP A 145 11.62 17.01 -6.43
C ASP A 145 10.28 16.99 -7.19
N LEU A 146 9.72 15.79 -7.40
CA LEU A 146 8.45 15.57 -8.10
C LEU A 146 7.37 15.10 -7.13
N PRO A 147 6.16 15.67 -7.15
CA PRO A 147 5.08 15.16 -6.32
C PRO A 147 4.55 13.83 -6.86
N MET A 148 4.47 12.82 -6.00
CA MET A 148 3.88 11.52 -6.30
C MET A 148 2.66 11.27 -5.41
N LEU A 149 1.50 11.05 -6.03
CA LEU A 149 0.27 10.66 -5.34
C LEU A 149 -0.13 9.25 -5.79
N SER A 150 -0.44 8.37 -4.84
CA SER A 150 -0.85 7.01 -5.17
C SER A 150 -2.00 6.54 -4.28
N ALA A 151 -2.96 5.82 -4.88
CA ALA A 151 -3.96 5.05 -4.16
C ALA A 151 -3.46 3.66 -3.74
N GLY A 152 -2.18 3.36 -3.96
CA GLY A 152 -1.48 2.17 -3.48
C GLY A 152 -0.29 2.50 -2.59
N ALA A 153 0.82 1.78 -2.75
CA ALA A 153 1.99 1.86 -1.87
C ALA A 153 1.59 1.62 -0.39
N LEU A 154 0.76 0.61 -0.15
CA LEU A 154 0.04 0.45 1.11
C LEU A 154 0.87 -0.21 2.21
N ALA A 155 1.99 -0.86 1.85
CA ALA A 155 2.92 -1.46 2.79
C ALA A 155 3.47 -0.47 3.84
N ALA A 156 3.77 -0.99 5.03
CA ALA A 156 4.27 -0.23 6.17
C ALA A 156 5.56 0.56 5.87
N GLY A 157 6.46 -0.01 5.07
CA GLY A 157 7.73 0.63 4.72
C GLY A 157 7.59 2.05 4.13
N PHE A 158 6.50 2.33 3.42
CA PHE A 158 6.22 3.67 2.84
C PHE A 158 5.86 4.74 3.87
N GLN A 159 5.63 4.39 5.13
CA GLN A 159 5.38 5.34 6.22
C GLN A 159 6.64 6.15 6.58
N HIS A 160 7.83 5.63 6.30
CA HIS A 160 9.11 6.28 6.61
C HIS A 160 9.47 7.34 5.56
N LYS A 161 8.92 8.54 5.71
CA LYS A 161 9.03 9.62 4.71
C LYS A 161 10.11 10.68 5.01
N ASP A 162 10.98 10.42 5.97
CA ASP A 162 12.07 11.34 6.32
C ASP A 162 13.07 11.57 5.17
N THR A 163 13.21 10.57 4.27
CA THR A 163 14.18 10.61 3.18
C THR A 163 13.59 10.11 1.86
N GLU A 164 13.63 8.80 1.63
CA GLU A 164 13.43 8.19 0.31
C GLU A 164 11.99 8.28 -0.23
N TYR A 165 11.00 8.39 0.67
CA TYR A 165 9.58 8.54 0.35
C TYR A 165 9.01 9.93 0.70
N SER A 166 9.87 10.93 0.90
CA SER A 166 9.47 12.29 1.29
C SER A 166 8.50 12.97 0.31
N HIS A 167 8.45 12.53 -0.94
CA HIS A 167 7.59 13.10 -1.97
C HIS A 167 6.35 12.24 -2.31
N LEU A 168 6.00 11.30 -1.44
CA LEU A 168 4.83 10.42 -1.59
C LEU A 168 3.67 10.86 -0.69
N THR A 169 2.49 11.03 -1.27
CA THR A 169 1.22 11.09 -0.53
C THR A 169 0.35 9.89 -0.89
N ARG A 170 -0.10 9.15 0.13
CA ARG A 170 -0.98 7.99 -0.05
C ARG A 170 -2.43 8.44 0.12
N VAL A 171 -3.19 8.44 -0.97
CA VAL A 171 -4.58 8.93 -1.01
C VAL A 171 -5.62 7.87 -0.69
N ALA A 172 -5.15 6.68 -0.34
CA ALA A 172 -5.96 5.56 0.08
C ALA A 172 -5.38 4.97 1.38
N PRO A 173 -6.21 4.40 2.29
CA PRO A 173 -5.73 3.93 3.59
C PRO A 173 -4.67 2.83 3.46
N ALA A 174 -3.52 3.05 4.10
CA ALA A 174 -2.43 2.06 4.18
C ALA A 174 -2.80 0.87 5.08
N TYR A 175 -2.06 -0.24 4.98
CA TYR A 175 -2.34 -1.43 5.79
C TYR A 175 -2.16 -1.19 7.30
N ALA A 176 -1.24 -0.31 7.71
CA ALA A 176 -1.12 0.11 9.11
C ALA A 176 -2.42 0.74 9.67
N LYS A 177 -3.21 1.42 8.83
CA LYS A 177 -4.52 1.97 9.24
C LYS A 177 -5.53 0.87 9.55
N MET A 178 -5.42 -0.29 8.91
CA MET A 178 -6.18 -1.47 9.31
C MET A 178 -5.73 -2.01 10.66
N GLY A 179 -4.42 -2.00 10.93
CA GLY A 179 -3.88 -2.33 12.26
C GLY A 179 -4.43 -1.42 13.36
N GLU A 180 -4.47 -0.11 13.13
CA GLU A 180 -5.06 0.88 14.06
C GLU A 180 -6.54 0.57 14.35
N MET A 181 -7.31 0.22 13.31
CA MET A 181 -8.72 -0.16 13.44
C MET A 181 -8.90 -1.47 14.24
N MET A 182 -8.13 -2.51 13.90
CA MET A 182 -8.18 -3.79 14.61
C MET A 182 -7.76 -3.64 16.06
N LEU A 183 -6.81 -2.76 16.36
CA LEU A 183 -6.41 -2.44 17.72
C LEU A 183 -7.56 -1.78 18.49
N ALA A 184 -8.26 -0.82 17.89
CA ALA A 184 -9.43 -0.18 18.50
C ALA A 184 -10.55 -1.18 18.78
N LEU A 185 -10.79 -2.12 17.84
CA LEU A 185 -11.73 -3.22 18.01
C LEU A 185 -11.33 -4.15 19.17
N PHE A 186 -10.06 -4.53 19.25
CA PHE A 186 -9.55 -5.38 20.33
C PHE A 186 -9.67 -4.70 21.70
N ARG A 187 -9.37 -3.40 21.77
CA ARG A 187 -9.57 -2.58 22.98
C ARG A 187 -11.04 -2.52 23.39
N HIS A 188 -11.96 -2.43 22.43
CA HIS A 188 -13.40 -2.44 22.70
C HIS A 188 -13.87 -3.79 23.28
N HIS A 189 -13.36 -4.90 22.77
CA HIS A 189 -13.72 -6.25 23.22
C HIS A 189 -12.87 -6.80 24.37
N HIS A 190 -11.84 -6.05 24.80
CA HIS A 190 -10.85 -6.48 25.80
C HIS A 190 -10.08 -7.75 25.39
N TRP A 191 -9.79 -7.91 24.11
CA TRP A 191 -8.94 -8.99 23.60
C TRP A 191 -7.47 -8.59 23.62
N SER A 192 -6.59 -9.57 23.80
CA SER A 192 -5.14 -9.33 23.87
C SER A 192 -4.30 -10.27 22.99
N ARG A 193 -4.95 -11.27 22.37
CA ARG A 193 -4.28 -12.31 21.58
C ARG A 193 -5.02 -12.58 20.26
N ALA A 194 -4.27 -12.77 19.17
CA ALA A 194 -4.84 -13.07 17.85
C ALA A 194 -4.01 -14.09 17.05
N SER A 195 -4.68 -14.85 16.19
CA SER A 195 -4.06 -15.68 15.17
C SER A 195 -4.22 -15.01 13.80
N LEU A 196 -3.12 -14.72 13.11
CA LEU A 196 -3.06 -14.13 11.78
C LEU A 196 -2.90 -15.26 10.75
N VAL A 197 -3.89 -15.44 9.87
CA VAL A 197 -3.91 -16.54 8.89
C VAL A 197 -4.05 -15.96 7.49
N TYR A 198 -3.04 -16.11 6.62
CA TYR A 198 -3.05 -15.40 5.34
C TYR A 198 -2.43 -16.14 4.16
N SER A 199 -2.92 -15.79 2.97
CA SER A 199 -2.32 -16.16 1.68
C SER A 199 -1.07 -15.31 1.41
N ASP A 200 0.00 -15.95 0.94
CA ASP A 200 1.26 -15.31 0.56
C ASP A 200 1.79 -15.95 -0.74
N ASP A 201 1.38 -15.37 -1.86
CA ASP A 201 1.73 -15.75 -3.24
C ASP A 201 3.21 -15.53 -3.60
N LYS A 202 4.00 -14.87 -2.74
CA LYS A 202 5.39 -14.44 -3.00
C LYS A 202 5.58 -13.54 -4.23
N LEU A 203 4.50 -13.00 -4.80
CA LEU A 203 4.48 -12.09 -5.93
C LEU A 203 4.09 -10.69 -5.45
N GLU A 204 2.80 -10.36 -5.46
CA GLU A 204 2.26 -9.08 -4.98
C GLU A 204 2.15 -9.07 -3.46
N ARG A 205 1.85 -10.22 -2.84
CA ARG A 205 1.81 -10.41 -1.39
C ARG A 205 0.81 -9.48 -0.68
N ASN A 206 -0.32 -9.16 -1.35
CA ASN A 206 -1.36 -8.26 -0.83
C ASN A 206 -1.80 -8.64 0.60
N CYS A 207 -2.16 -9.91 0.82
CA CYS A 207 -2.63 -10.38 2.14
C CYS A 207 -1.51 -10.47 3.20
N TYR A 208 -0.28 -10.76 2.78
CA TYR A 208 0.89 -10.68 3.66
C TYR A 208 1.07 -9.25 4.17
N PHE A 209 1.10 -8.25 3.28
CA PHE A 209 1.29 -6.84 3.69
C PHE A 209 0.10 -6.31 4.52
N THR A 210 -1.10 -6.81 4.25
CA THR A 210 -2.30 -6.49 5.03
C THR A 210 -2.14 -6.91 6.49
N LEU A 211 -1.77 -8.17 6.73
CA LEU A 211 -1.60 -8.67 8.09
C LEU A 211 -0.27 -8.28 8.72
N GLU A 212 0.74 -7.91 7.92
CA GLU A 212 1.95 -7.23 8.40
C GLU A 212 1.59 -5.90 9.07
N GLY A 213 0.71 -5.10 8.46
CA GLY A 213 0.22 -3.84 9.06
C GLY A 213 -0.55 -4.05 10.37
N VAL A 214 -1.31 -5.14 10.50
CA VAL A 214 -1.96 -5.51 11.77
C VAL A 214 -0.93 -5.98 12.80
N HIS A 215 0.01 -6.82 12.37
CA HIS A 215 1.07 -7.35 13.22
C HIS A 215 1.93 -6.24 13.82
N GLU A 216 2.38 -5.28 13.01
CA GLU A 216 3.22 -4.16 13.44
C GLU A 216 2.53 -3.35 14.55
N VAL A 217 1.28 -2.92 14.33
CA VAL A 217 0.51 -2.16 15.32
C VAL A 217 0.27 -2.99 16.59
N PHE A 218 0.00 -4.29 16.48
CA PHE A 218 -0.22 -5.14 17.65
C PHE A 218 1.07 -5.36 18.45
N GLN A 219 2.21 -5.52 17.79
CA GLN A 219 3.52 -5.65 18.44
C GLN A 219 3.90 -4.37 19.19
N GLU A 220 3.67 -3.19 18.60
CA GLU A 220 3.92 -1.90 19.25
C GLU A 220 3.11 -1.72 20.54
N GLU A 221 1.90 -2.27 20.57
CA GLU A 221 0.95 -2.17 21.69
C GLU A 221 1.01 -3.36 22.66
N GLY A 222 1.91 -4.32 22.41
CA GLY A 222 2.14 -5.47 23.28
C GLY A 222 1.05 -6.56 23.22
N LEU A 223 0.27 -6.62 22.13
CA LEU A 223 -0.67 -7.71 21.86
C LEU A 223 0.07 -8.92 21.28
N HIS A 224 -0.30 -10.12 21.71
CA HIS A 224 0.32 -11.35 21.22
C HIS A 224 -0.30 -11.79 19.89
N THR A 225 0.54 -12.06 18.88
CA THR A 225 0.09 -12.57 17.58
C THR A 225 0.80 -13.88 17.22
N SER A 226 0.04 -14.90 16.86
CA SER A 226 0.55 -16.10 16.19
C SER A 226 0.28 -15.98 14.69
N SER A 227 1.19 -16.42 13.81
CA SER A 227 1.00 -16.32 12.35
C SER A 227 1.07 -17.67 11.65
N TYR A 228 0.16 -17.92 10.72
CA TYR A 228 0.19 -19.03 9.76
C TYR A 228 0.02 -18.48 8.34
N HIS A 229 0.85 -18.95 7.42
CA HIS A 229 0.77 -18.54 6.02
C HIS A 229 0.68 -19.76 5.10
N PHE A 230 -0.04 -19.60 4.00
CA PHE A 230 -0.16 -20.58 2.93
C PHE A 230 -0.13 -19.87 1.58
N ASP A 231 -0.09 -20.64 0.50
CA ASP A 231 -0.15 -20.12 -0.86
C ASP A 231 -1.39 -20.69 -1.53
N GLU A 232 -2.40 -19.85 -1.79
CA GLU A 232 -3.68 -20.31 -2.35
C GLU A 232 -3.60 -20.71 -3.83
N THR A 233 -2.47 -20.45 -4.49
CA THR A 233 -2.21 -20.96 -5.84
C THR A 233 -1.85 -22.45 -5.85
N LYS A 234 -1.59 -23.02 -4.67
CA LYS A 234 -1.26 -24.43 -4.45
C LYS A 234 -2.41 -25.16 -3.76
N ASP A 235 -2.32 -26.48 -3.73
CA ASP A 235 -3.26 -27.31 -2.98
C ASP A 235 -3.22 -26.94 -1.48
N LEU A 236 -4.39 -26.60 -0.95
CA LEU A 236 -4.56 -26.17 0.44
C LEU A 236 -4.80 -27.36 1.37
N ASP A 237 -3.93 -27.54 2.35
CA ASP A 237 -4.19 -28.44 3.49
C ASP A 237 -5.05 -27.70 4.53
N LEU A 238 -6.37 -27.73 4.30
CA LEU A 238 -7.35 -27.10 5.20
C LEU A 238 -7.31 -27.71 6.61
N ASP A 239 -7.01 -29.00 6.73
CA ASP A 239 -6.97 -29.67 8.04
C ASP A 239 -5.77 -29.21 8.85
N ASP A 240 -4.63 -28.91 8.22
CA ASP A 240 -3.48 -28.29 8.90
C ASP A 240 -3.78 -26.87 9.38
N ILE A 241 -4.44 -26.06 8.55
CA ILE A 241 -4.90 -24.70 8.93
C ILE A 241 -5.83 -24.79 10.15
N VAL A 242 -6.81 -25.68 10.12
CA VAL A 242 -7.76 -25.85 11.25
C VAL A 242 -7.03 -26.34 12.50
N ARG A 243 -6.12 -27.32 12.39
CA ARG A 243 -5.32 -27.81 13.53
C ARG A 243 -4.47 -26.70 14.15
N TYR A 244 -3.89 -25.84 13.33
CA TYR A 244 -3.14 -24.67 13.80
C TYR A 244 -4.05 -23.70 14.58
N ILE A 245 -5.22 -23.35 14.03
CA ILE A 245 -6.17 -22.44 14.69
C ILE A 245 -6.63 -23.03 16.03
N GLN A 246 -6.93 -24.34 16.07
CA GLN A 246 -7.33 -25.03 17.30
C GLN A 246 -6.27 -25.01 18.40
N ALA A 247 -4.98 -25.01 18.02
CA ALA A 247 -3.85 -25.05 18.94
C ALA A 247 -3.35 -23.66 19.39
N THR A 248 -3.88 -22.58 18.80
CA THR A 248 -3.39 -21.22 19.02
C THR A 248 -4.45 -20.35 19.69
N GLU A 249 -4.92 -19.30 19.01
CA GLU A 249 -5.74 -18.24 19.60
C GLU A 249 -7.21 -18.35 19.17
N ARG A 250 -8.09 -17.74 19.96
CA ARG A 250 -9.54 -17.78 19.75
C ARG A 250 -10.07 -16.66 18.84
N VAL A 251 -9.32 -15.57 18.72
CA VAL A 251 -9.60 -14.52 17.74
C VAL A 251 -8.70 -14.77 16.53
N VAL A 252 -9.30 -14.96 15.36
CA VAL A 252 -8.60 -15.34 14.13
C VAL A 252 -8.84 -14.26 13.08
N ILE A 253 -7.78 -13.64 12.58
CA ILE A 253 -7.81 -12.60 11.56
C ILE A 253 -7.24 -13.20 10.27
N MET A 254 -8.07 -13.24 9.23
CA MET A 254 -7.78 -13.93 7.98
C MET A 254 -7.70 -12.98 6.79
N CYS A 255 -6.80 -13.26 5.85
CA CYS A 255 -6.78 -12.61 4.54
C CYS A 255 -6.41 -13.64 3.45
N ALA A 256 -7.35 -13.89 2.54
CA ALA A 256 -7.16 -14.74 1.35
C ALA A 256 -8.29 -14.45 0.34
N GLY A 257 -8.28 -15.11 -0.81
CA GLY A 257 -9.39 -15.10 -1.76
C GLY A 257 -10.71 -15.56 -1.11
N GLY A 258 -11.84 -15.03 -1.58
CA GLY A 258 -13.14 -15.26 -0.95
C GLY A 258 -13.55 -16.73 -0.91
N ASP A 259 -13.17 -17.51 -1.93
CA ASP A 259 -13.41 -18.96 -1.97
C ASP A 259 -12.48 -19.73 -1.02
N THR A 260 -11.26 -19.24 -0.82
CA THR A 260 -10.31 -19.77 0.18
C THR A 260 -10.86 -19.55 1.59
N ILE A 261 -11.32 -18.33 1.91
CA ILE A 261 -11.98 -18.03 3.18
C ILE A 261 -13.21 -18.92 3.38
N ARG A 262 -14.05 -19.08 2.35
CA ARG A 262 -15.22 -19.97 2.42
C ARG A 262 -14.83 -21.41 2.74
N SER A 263 -13.78 -21.91 2.10
CA SER A 263 -13.28 -23.27 2.30
C SER A 263 -12.72 -23.48 3.71
N ILE A 264 -11.99 -22.50 4.24
CA ILE A 264 -11.54 -22.49 5.64
C ILE A 264 -12.75 -22.47 6.59
N MET A 265 -13.74 -21.60 6.34
CA MET A 265 -14.95 -21.50 7.16
C MET A 265 -15.77 -22.80 7.20
N LEU A 266 -15.89 -23.50 6.07
CA LEU A 266 -16.51 -24.83 6.02
C LEU A 266 -15.70 -25.86 6.84
N ALA A 267 -14.37 -25.84 6.73
CA ALA A 267 -13.52 -26.76 7.48
C ALA A 267 -13.62 -26.53 9.01
N VAL A 268 -13.55 -25.27 9.48
CA VAL A 268 -13.72 -24.97 10.92
C VAL A 268 -15.13 -25.28 11.42
N HIS A 269 -16.16 -25.16 10.57
CA HIS A 269 -17.53 -25.54 10.90
C HIS A 269 -17.67 -27.05 11.14
N ARG A 270 -17.07 -27.88 10.28
CA ARG A 270 -17.02 -29.34 10.48
C ARG A 270 -16.32 -29.73 11.78
N HIS A 271 -15.38 -28.91 12.25
CA HIS A 271 -14.69 -29.08 13.53
C HIS A 271 -15.44 -28.44 14.72
N GLY A 272 -16.66 -27.93 14.52
CA GLY A 272 -17.53 -27.40 15.58
C GLY A 272 -17.14 -26.02 16.13
N MET A 273 -16.23 -25.30 15.45
CA MET A 273 -15.63 -24.07 15.97
C MET A 273 -16.45 -22.80 15.72
N THR A 274 -17.55 -22.89 14.98
CA THR A 274 -18.38 -21.73 14.59
C THR A 274 -19.57 -21.51 15.53
N SER A 275 -19.60 -22.19 16.69
CA SER A 275 -20.70 -22.14 17.66
C SER A 275 -20.51 -21.09 18.77
N GLY A 276 -19.33 -20.45 18.80
CA GLY A 276 -19.08 -19.25 19.59
C GLY A 276 -17.81 -19.18 20.40
N ASP A 277 -17.03 -20.25 20.36
CA ASP A 277 -15.75 -20.31 21.06
C ASP A 277 -14.63 -19.56 20.32
N TYR A 278 -14.89 -19.11 19.09
CA TYR A 278 -13.95 -18.41 18.21
C TYR A 278 -14.63 -17.19 17.57
N ALA A 279 -13.86 -16.12 17.39
CA ALA A 279 -14.24 -14.99 16.55
C ALA A 279 -13.38 -15.00 15.29
N PHE A 280 -14.01 -15.19 14.14
CA PHE A 280 -13.33 -15.16 12.85
C PHE A 280 -13.53 -13.82 12.19
N PHE A 281 -12.43 -13.25 11.68
CA PHE A 281 -12.42 -12.05 10.89
C PHE A 281 -11.84 -12.37 9.53
N ASN A 282 -12.47 -11.91 8.44
CA ASN A 282 -11.82 -11.81 7.15
C ASN A 282 -11.69 -10.34 6.76
N ILE A 283 -10.56 -10.01 6.14
CA ILE A 283 -10.33 -8.66 5.63
C ILE A 283 -10.65 -8.63 4.15
N GLU A 284 -11.59 -7.76 3.77
CA GLU A 284 -11.91 -7.46 2.37
C GLU A 284 -11.51 -6.02 2.05
N LEU A 285 -10.25 -5.84 1.67
CA LEU A 285 -9.63 -4.51 1.52
C LEU A 285 -10.15 -3.69 0.35
N PHE A 286 -10.47 -4.35 -0.76
CA PHE A 286 -10.60 -3.65 -2.04
C PHE A 286 -12.03 -3.64 -2.60
N ASN A 287 -13.00 -4.14 -1.81
CA ASN A 287 -14.44 -4.08 -2.04
C ASN A 287 -14.79 -4.20 -3.53
N SER A 288 -14.46 -5.36 -4.10
CA SER A 288 -14.88 -5.77 -5.43
C SER A 288 -16.23 -6.48 -5.39
N SER A 289 -16.98 -6.32 -4.29
CA SER A 289 -18.22 -7.03 -4.07
C SER A 289 -19.24 -6.30 -3.18
N SER A 290 -20.31 -5.83 -3.81
CA SER A 290 -21.74 -5.86 -3.45
C SER A 290 -22.24 -6.04 -1.99
N TYR A 291 -21.51 -5.67 -0.95
CA TYR A 291 -22.07 -5.47 0.38
C TYR A 291 -22.75 -4.11 0.47
N GLY A 292 -24.00 -4.04 0.02
CA GLY A 292 -24.75 -2.78 0.06
C GLY A 292 -26.16 -2.75 -0.52
N ASN A 293 -26.75 -3.86 -0.99
CA ASN A 293 -28.16 -3.85 -1.43
C ASN A 293 -29.16 -4.04 -0.27
N SER A 294 -29.02 -3.23 0.79
CA SER A 294 -30.06 -3.04 1.80
C SER A 294 -30.74 -1.67 1.69
N ALA A 295 -30.81 -1.11 0.47
CA ALA A 295 -31.58 0.09 0.19
C ALA A 295 -32.09 0.18 -1.27
N SER A 296 -32.58 -0.92 -1.85
CA SER A 296 -33.57 -0.80 -2.93
C SER A 296 -34.35 -2.09 -3.10
N THR A 297 -35.61 -2.06 -2.66
CA THR A 297 -36.62 -3.05 -3.01
C THR A 297 -36.91 -2.95 -4.50
N PHE A 298 -36.30 -3.79 -5.34
CA PHE A 298 -36.82 -4.09 -6.67
C PHE A 298 -36.71 -5.58 -6.98
N PRO A 299 -37.84 -6.25 -7.33
CA PRO A 299 -37.85 -7.66 -7.61
C PRO A 299 -37.53 -7.88 -9.10
N PHE A 300 -36.31 -8.30 -9.43
CA PHE A 300 -36.10 -9.00 -10.69
C PHE A 300 -35.04 -10.08 -10.54
N SER A 301 -35.54 -11.30 -10.41
CA SER A 301 -34.80 -12.53 -10.69
C SER A 301 -34.46 -12.54 -12.18
N LEU A 302 -33.19 -12.34 -12.54
CA LEU A 302 -32.67 -12.74 -13.83
C LEU A 302 -31.58 -13.79 -13.63
N ARG A 303 -31.89 -15.00 -14.07
CA ARG A 303 -30.93 -16.08 -14.33
C ARG A 303 -29.92 -15.60 -15.36
N GLY A 304 -28.65 -15.61 -15.00
CA GLY A 304 -27.50 -15.70 -15.92
C GLY A 304 -26.68 -16.94 -15.54
N PRO A 305 -26.01 -17.62 -16.49
CA PRO A 305 -25.47 -18.95 -16.25
C PRO A 305 -24.23 -18.87 -15.34
N SER A 306 -24.30 -19.60 -14.23
CA SER A 306 -23.16 -20.08 -13.48
C SER A 306 -22.53 -21.25 -14.24
N SER A 307 -21.64 -20.96 -15.18
CA SER A 307 -20.76 -21.96 -15.77
C SER A 307 -19.49 -21.28 -16.27
N CYS A 308 -18.38 -21.51 -15.56
CA CYS A 308 -17.08 -21.53 -16.24
C CYS A 308 -17.14 -22.70 -17.22
N GLU A 309 -17.47 -22.44 -18.49
CA GLU A 309 -17.17 -23.40 -19.53
C GLU A 309 -15.64 -23.41 -19.72
N GLU A 310 -15.02 -24.56 -19.51
CA GLU A 310 -13.69 -24.84 -20.04
C GLU A 310 -13.77 -24.72 -21.57
N GLU A 311 -13.42 -23.57 -22.12
CA GLU A 311 -13.14 -23.48 -23.55
C GLU A 311 -11.71 -24.00 -23.77
N GLU A 312 -11.57 -25.32 -23.92
CA GLU A 312 -10.33 -25.96 -24.35
C GLU A 312 -10.05 -25.57 -25.81
N LYS A 313 -9.49 -24.38 -26.03
CA LYS A 313 -8.87 -24.03 -27.32
C LYS A 313 -7.46 -24.60 -27.35
N SER A 314 -7.38 -25.87 -27.73
CA SER A 314 -6.17 -26.46 -28.30
C SER A 314 -5.89 -25.81 -29.66
N GLU A 315 -5.20 -24.67 -29.68
CA GLU A 315 -4.48 -24.26 -30.90
C GLU A 315 -3.12 -24.95 -30.92
N SER A 316 -2.94 -25.82 -31.90
CA SER A 316 -1.70 -26.58 -32.12
C SER A 316 -0.53 -25.63 -32.34
N CYS A 317 0.51 -25.76 -31.52
CA CYS A 317 1.79 -25.06 -31.62
C CYS A 317 2.62 -25.43 -32.88
N SER A 318 1.97 -25.97 -33.92
CA SER A 318 2.59 -26.34 -35.20
C SER A 318 2.53 -25.23 -36.25
N GLN A 319 1.70 -24.20 -36.11
CA GLN A 319 1.50 -23.18 -37.16
C GLN A 319 2.34 -21.90 -37.02
N ILE A 320 2.92 -21.63 -35.85
CA ILE A 320 3.70 -20.40 -35.60
C ILE A 320 5.21 -20.64 -35.65
N MET A 321 5.67 -21.87 -35.34
CA MET A 321 7.10 -22.18 -35.21
C MET A 321 7.76 -22.72 -36.48
N LEU A 322 7.00 -23.20 -37.49
CA LEU A 322 7.59 -23.69 -38.74
C LEU A 322 8.34 -22.61 -39.56
N PRO A 323 7.80 -21.39 -39.75
CA PRO A 323 8.48 -20.37 -40.55
C PRO A 323 9.79 -19.86 -39.92
N VAL A 324 9.89 -19.90 -38.59
CA VAL A 324 11.05 -19.39 -37.84
C VAL A 324 12.19 -20.41 -37.84
N VAL A 325 11.87 -21.71 -37.77
CA VAL A 325 12.87 -22.79 -37.82
C VAL A 325 13.48 -22.91 -39.22
N GLU A 326 12.67 -22.81 -40.29
CA GLU A 326 13.17 -22.79 -41.68
C GLU A 326 14.10 -21.59 -41.94
N MET A 327 13.79 -20.42 -41.38
CA MET A 327 14.60 -19.20 -41.56
C MET A 327 15.96 -19.27 -40.85
N VAL A 328 16.08 -20.01 -39.75
CA VAL A 328 17.35 -20.18 -39.01
C VAL A 328 18.22 -21.29 -39.60
N GLN A 329 17.61 -22.34 -40.21
CA GLN A 329 18.36 -23.39 -40.90
C GLN A 329 19.05 -22.90 -42.17
N ASP A 330 18.43 -22.03 -42.95
CA ASP A 330 19.00 -21.46 -44.18
C ASP A 330 20.17 -20.49 -43.92
N MET A 331 20.21 -19.86 -42.73
CA MET A 331 21.18 -18.81 -42.44
C MET A 331 22.49 -19.32 -41.80
N TYR A 332 22.47 -20.50 -41.15
CA TYR A 332 23.62 -21.01 -40.39
C TYR A 332 23.99 -22.48 -40.63
N GLY A 333 23.22 -23.26 -41.39
CA GLY A 333 23.58 -24.64 -41.75
C GLY A 333 23.71 -25.61 -40.57
N VAL A 334 23.05 -25.32 -39.43
CA VAL A 334 23.04 -26.17 -38.23
C VAL A 334 21.67 -26.82 -38.08
N THR A 335 21.63 -28.14 -38.01
CA THR A 335 20.43 -28.92 -37.68
C THR A 335 20.17 -28.84 -36.18
N MET A 336 19.20 -28.04 -35.73
CA MET A 336 18.76 -28.05 -34.34
C MET A 336 17.75 -29.18 -34.10
N ALA A 337 18.09 -30.13 -33.24
CA ALA A 337 17.15 -31.09 -32.69
C ALA A 337 16.34 -30.40 -31.59
N ILE A 338 15.01 -30.35 -31.75
CA ILE A 338 14.09 -29.88 -30.71
C ILE A 338 13.92 -31.02 -29.71
N SER A 339 14.64 -30.96 -28.59
CA SER A 339 14.30 -31.76 -27.41
C SER A 339 13.27 -31.00 -26.58
N GLU A 340 12.12 -31.62 -26.31
CA GLU A 340 11.09 -31.13 -25.37
C GLU A 340 11.72 -30.60 -24.07
N PRO A 341 11.20 -29.47 -23.55
CA PRO A 341 9.94 -29.54 -22.83
C PRO A 341 8.91 -28.56 -23.39
N CYS A 342 7.69 -29.05 -23.64
CA CYS A 342 6.50 -28.21 -23.57
C CYS A 342 6.40 -27.71 -22.12
N MET A 343 7.08 -26.61 -21.79
CA MET A 343 6.72 -25.76 -20.67
C MET A 343 5.32 -25.27 -20.97
N GLN A 344 4.36 -25.89 -20.32
CA GLN A 344 2.99 -25.43 -20.26
C GLN A 344 3.03 -24.09 -19.53
N TYR A 345 3.20 -23.00 -20.29
CA TYR A 345 2.81 -21.68 -19.86
C TYR A 345 1.29 -21.74 -19.71
N ARG A 346 0.82 -22.26 -18.57
CA ARG A 346 -0.44 -21.80 -18.03
C ARG A 346 -0.22 -20.31 -17.85
N THR A 347 -0.81 -19.52 -18.73
CA THR A 347 -1.25 -18.19 -18.33
C THR A 347 -2.08 -18.45 -17.09
N ILE A 348 -1.48 -18.27 -15.91
CA ILE A 348 -2.23 -18.15 -14.68
C ILE A 348 -3.02 -16.88 -14.95
N ARG A 349 -4.27 -17.05 -15.43
CA ARG A 349 -5.28 -16.06 -15.15
C ARG A 349 -5.31 -16.03 -13.64
N ILE A 350 -4.62 -15.05 -13.08
CA ILE A 350 -4.94 -14.57 -11.75
C ILE A 350 -6.33 -13.97 -11.95
N CYS A 351 -7.35 -14.83 -11.99
CA CYS A 351 -8.65 -14.41 -11.54
C CYS A 351 -8.37 -14.02 -10.10
N LEU A 352 -8.28 -12.72 -9.84
CA LEU A 352 -8.49 -12.20 -8.50
C LEU A 352 -9.92 -12.64 -8.15
N LEU A 353 -10.04 -13.87 -7.63
CA LEU A 353 -11.24 -14.42 -7.04
C LEU A 353 -11.42 -13.72 -5.70
N GLN A 354 -11.64 -12.41 -5.77
CA GLN A 354 -12.18 -11.65 -4.67
C GLN A 354 -13.66 -12.01 -4.63
N GLY A 355 -13.92 -13.19 -4.07
CA GLY A 355 -15.25 -13.63 -3.71
C GLY A 355 -15.86 -12.60 -2.76
N ASP A 356 -17.17 -12.51 -2.84
CA ASP A 356 -17.97 -11.39 -2.40
C ASP A 356 -18.16 -11.24 -0.89
N GLY A 357 -17.22 -11.78 -0.10
CA GLY A 357 -17.36 -12.11 1.31
C GLY A 357 -18.61 -12.91 1.66
N SER A 358 -19.42 -13.35 0.68
CA SER A 358 -20.73 -13.96 0.90
C SER A 358 -20.61 -15.47 1.00
N TRP A 359 -21.50 -16.05 1.79
CA TRP A 359 -21.54 -17.48 2.02
C TRP A 359 -22.16 -18.25 0.83
N LYS A 360 -22.92 -17.57 -0.04
CA LYS A 360 -23.78 -18.19 -1.04
C LYS A 360 -23.09 -18.29 -2.39
N ARG A 361 -22.86 -19.51 -2.85
CA ARG A 361 -22.26 -19.82 -4.17
C ARG A 361 -23.22 -20.57 -5.11
N GLY A 362 -24.42 -20.91 -4.64
CA GLY A 362 -25.36 -21.74 -5.40
C GLY A 362 -24.93 -23.22 -5.45
N ASP A 363 -24.07 -23.64 -4.53
CA ASP A 363 -23.56 -25.00 -4.46
C ASP A 363 -24.24 -25.84 -3.35
N LYS A 364 -23.83 -27.09 -3.20
CA LYS A 364 -24.36 -28.02 -2.18
C LYS A 364 -23.99 -27.64 -0.74
N HIS A 365 -23.04 -26.73 -0.54
CA HIS A 365 -22.51 -26.33 0.76
C HIS A 365 -23.11 -25.01 1.25
N ASP A 366 -23.96 -24.32 0.49
CA ASP A 366 -24.54 -23.02 0.87
C ASP A 366 -25.19 -23.00 2.26
N PHE A 367 -25.90 -24.07 2.62
CA PHE A 367 -26.52 -24.16 3.95
C PHE A 367 -25.47 -24.28 5.08
N GLU A 368 -24.44 -25.08 4.86
CA GLU A 368 -23.30 -25.26 5.77
C GLU A 368 -22.49 -23.96 5.89
N ALA A 369 -22.21 -23.31 4.76
CA ALA A 369 -21.52 -22.03 4.69
C ALA A 369 -22.30 -20.94 5.44
N LYS A 370 -23.62 -20.84 5.26
CA LYS A 370 -24.45 -19.89 6.01
C LYS A 370 -24.31 -20.07 7.52
N GLN A 371 -24.31 -21.31 8.00
CA GLN A 371 -24.12 -21.59 9.43
C GLN A 371 -22.71 -21.23 9.89
N ALA A 372 -21.68 -21.55 9.11
CA ALA A 372 -20.30 -21.22 9.42
C ALA A 372 -20.09 -19.70 9.53
N TYR A 373 -20.64 -18.94 8.57
CA TYR A 373 -20.51 -17.49 8.48
C TYR A 373 -21.25 -16.73 9.58
N SER A 374 -22.10 -17.40 10.37
CA SER A 374 -22.66 -16.80 11.58
C SER A 374 -21.58 -16.36 12.58
N SER A 375 -20.38 -16.98 12.54
CA SER A 375 -19.22 -16.65 13.38
C SER A 375 -18.16 -15.78 12.68
N LEU A 376 -18.37 -15.43 11.42
CA LEU A 376 -17.46 -14.62 10.62
C LEU A 376 -17.89 -13.14 10.67
N GLN A 377 -16.91 -12.27 10.85
CA GLN A 377 -17.05 -10.82 10.70
C GLN A 377 -16.13 -10.35 9.57
N THR A 378 -16.65 -9.53 8.67
CA THR A 378 -15.90 -9.01 7.53
C THR A 378 -15.54 -7.56 7.76
N VAL A 379 -14.25 -7.25 7.69
CA VAL A 379 -13.75 -5.88 7.78
C VAL A 379 -13.63 -5.29 6.38
N THR A 380 -14.25 -4.15 6.14
CA THR A 380 -14.23 -3.44 4.86
C THR A 380 -14.08 -1.93 5.06
N LEU A 381 -13.83 -1.18 3.99
CA LEU A 381 -13.78 0.28 4.03
C LEU A 381 -15.17 0.88 4.22
N LEU A 382 -15.26 1.93 5.04
CA LEU A 382 -16.48 2.69 5.20
C LEU A 382 -16.74 3.49 3.90
N ARG A 383 -17.80 3.15 3.17
CA ARG A 383 -18.24 3.91 1.99
C ARG A 383 -19.37 4.87 2.37
N THR A 384 -19.26 6.13 1.95
CA THR A 384 -20.38 7.05 2.04
C THR A 384 -21.09 7.14 0.70
N VAL A 385 -22.42 6.96 0.70
CA VAL A 385 -23.22 7.08 -0.51
C VAL A 385 -23.71 8.52 -0.63
N LYS A 386 -23.27 9.21 -1.68
CA LYS A 386 -23.70 10.56 -2.03
C LYS A 386 -24.31 10.55 -3.44
N PRO A 387 -25.26 11.44 -3.77
CA PRO A 387 -25.80 11.52 -5.12
C PRO A 387 -24.73 11.79 -6.19
N GLU A 388 -23.68 12.55 -5.83
CA GLU A 388 -22.53 12.81 -6.71
C GLU A 388 -21.75 11.53 -7.01
N PHE A 389 -21.62 10.64 -6.03
CA PHE A 389 -20.98 9.34 -6.16
C PHE A 389 -21.74 8.42 -7.12
N GLU A 390 -23.08 8.35 -7.05
CA GLU A 390 -23.88 7.54 -7.98
C GLU A 390 -23.67 7.95 -9.44
N LYS A 391 -23.65 9.26 -9.70
CA LYS A 391 -23.36 9.80 -11.04
C LYS A 391 -21.96 9.41 -11.51
N PHE A 392 -20.97 9.56 -10.64
CA PHE A 392 -19.60 9.13 -10.92
C PHE A 392 -19.52 7.65 -11.25
N SER A 393 -20.14 6.79 -10.43
CA SER A 393 -20.16 5.34 -10.64
C SER A 393 -20.80 4.95 -11.96
N MET A 394 -21.92 5.57 -12.34
CA MET A 394 -22.56 5.34 -13.64
C MET A 394 -21.68 5.76 -14.82
N GLU A 395 -20.99 6.90 -14.74
CA GLU A 395 -20.10 7.37 -15.81
C GLU A 395 -18.84 6.52 -15.96
N VAL A 396 -18.23 6.10 -14.85
CA VAL A 396 -17.09 5.17 -14.84
C VAL A 396 -17.52 3.84 -15.45
N LYS A 397 -18.63 3.26 -14.96
CA LYS A 397 -19.22 2.04 -15.50
C LYS A 397 -19.44 2.12 -17.02
N SER A 398 -20.11 3.17 -17.49
CA SER A 398 -20.36 3.35 -18.92
C SER A 398 -19.06 3.45 -19.75
N SER A 399 -18.02 4.07 -19.20
CA SER A 399 -16.72 4.19 -19.88
C SER A 399 -15.97 2.87 -19.96
N VAL A 400 -16.06 2.03 -18.93
CA VAL A 400 -15.41 0.72 -18.86
C VAL A 400 -16.17 -0.31 -19.71
N GLU A 401 -17.50 -0.32 -19.67
CA GLU A 401 -18.34 -1.20 -20.51
C GLU A 401 -18.09 -0.97 -22.01
N LYS A 402 -17.90 0.29 -22.43
CA LYS A 402 -17.56 0.63 -23.82
C LYS A 402 -16.22 0.06 -24.28
N GLN A 403 -15.34 -0.28 -23.35
CA GLN A 403 -14.05 -0.91 -23.63
C GLN A 403 -14.15 -2.45 -23.68
N GLY A 404 -15.34 -3.02 -23.48
CA GLY A 404 -15.60 -4.47 -23.54
C GLY A 404 -15.35 -5.21 -22.23
N LEU A 405 -15.16 -4.50 -21.12
CA LEU A 405 -15.01 -5.07 -19.79
C LEU A 405 -16.39 -5.14 -19.09
N ASN A 406 -16.88 -6.35 -18.88
CA ASN A 406 -18.16 -6.64 -18.23
C ASN A 406 -17.89 -7.15 -16.81
N GLU A 407 -18.05 -6.29 -15.82
CA GLU A 407 -17.95 -6.63 -14.40
C GLU A 407 -19.11 -6.01 -13.63
N GLU A 408 -19.47 -6.58 -12.48
CA GLU A 408 -20.60 -6.06 -11.71
C GLU A 408 -20.22 -4.82 -10.87
N ASP A 409 -18.94 -4.66 -10.50
CA ASP A 409 -18.45 -3.60 -9.60
C ASP A 409 -17.28 -2.80 -10.19
N TYR A 410 -17.60 -1.64 -10.78
CA TYR A 410 -16.63 -0.80 -11.50
C TYR A 410 -15.91 0.24 -10.62
N VAL A 411 -16.33 0.42 -9.36
CA VAL A 411 -15.77 1.45 -8.48
C VAL A 411 -15.28 0.82 -7.19
N ASN A 412 -13.96 0.71 -7.09
CA ASN A 412 -13.24 0.29 -5.89
C ASN A 412 -12.47 1.48 -5.27
N MET A 413 -11.78 1.23 -4.15
CA MET A 413 -10.95 2.23 -3.44
C MET A 413 -9.91 2.90 -4.34
N PHE A 414 -9.34 2.21 -5.32
CA PHE A 414 -8.32 2.77 -6.19
C PHE A 414 -8.91 3.76 -7.20
N VAL A 415 -10.06 3.41 -7.78
CA VAL A 415 -10.80 4.26 -8.72
C VAL A 415 -11.23 5.57 -8.05
N GLU A 416 -11.77 5.48 -6.83
CA GLU A 416 -12.08 6.65 -5.98
C GLU A 416 -10.80 7.43 -5.62
N GLY A 417 -9.77 6.73 -5.13
CA GLY A 417 -8.53 7.34 -4.68
C GLY A 417 -7.84 8.14 -5.76
N PHE A 418 -7.76 7.63 -6.99
CA PHE A 418 -7.13 8.37 -8.10
C PHE A 418 -7.96 9.54 -8.63
N HIS A 419 -9.29 9.49 -8.51
CA HIS A 419 -10.12 10.69 -8.70
C HIS A 419 -9.75 11.77 -7.68
N ASP A 420 -9.72 11.38 -6.40
CA ASP A 420 -9.47 12.31 -5.30
C ASP A 420 -8.01 12.81 -5.26
N ALA A 421 -7.07 12.04 -5.82
CA ALA A 421 -5.68 12.45 -6.01
C ALA A 421 -5.56 13.71 -6.88
N ILE A 422 -6.34 13.80 -7.97
CA ILE A 422 -6.35 14.98 -8.84
C ILE A 422 -6.88 16.19 -8.08
N LEU A 423 -7.96 16.03 -7.32
CA LEU A 423 -8.53 17.12 -6.51
C LEU A 423 -7.52 17.61 -5.46
N LEU A 424 -6.88 16.68 -4.76
CA LEU A 424 -5.87 16.97 -3.75
C LEU A 424 -4.67 17.72 -4.34
N TYR A 425 -4.16 17.27 -5.50
CA TYR A 425 -3.08 17.94 -6.20
C TYR A 425 -3.45 19.37 -6.62
N VAL A 426 -4.65 19.58 -7.16
CA VAL A 426 -5.14 20.90 -7.59
C VAL A 426 -5.24 21.87 -6.41
N LEU A 427 -5.74 21.39 -5.27
CA LEU A 427 -5.82 22.16 -4.04
C LEU A 427 -4.42 22.56 -3.55
N ALA A 428 -3.47 21.62 -3.51
CA ALA A 428 -2.09 21.89 -3.13
C ALA A 428 -1.39 22.88 -4.09
N LEU A 429 -1.53 22.66 -5.40
CA LEU A 429 -0.92 23.51 -6.41
C LEU A 429 -1.47 24.95 -6.35
N HIS A 430 -2.77 25.13 -6.10
CA HIS A 430 -3.36 26.45 -5.91
C HIS A 430 -2.66 27.24 -4.79
N GLU A 431 -2.39 26.59 -3.66
CA GLU A 431 -1.75 27.21 -2.50
C GLU A 431 -0.27 27.49 -2.75
N VAL A 432 0.44 26.56 -3.39
CA VAL A 432 1.84 26.72 -3.81
C VAL A 432 2.02 27.90 -4.77
N LEU A 433 1.17 28.01 -5.80
CA LEU A 433 1.23 29.13 -6.76
C LEU A 433 0.94 30.47 -6.08
N ARG A 434 0.03 30.51 -5.11
CA ARG A 434 -0.28 31.73 -4.33
C ARG A 434 0.86 32.16 -3.41
N ALA A 435 1.69 31.22 -2.98
CA ALA A 435 2.87 31.48 -2.18
C ALA A 435 4.09 31.91 -3.03
N GLY A 436 3.95 32.02 -4.36
CA GLY A 436 5.01 32.45 -5.27
C GLY A 436 5.94 31.33 -5.74
N TYR A 437 5.61 30.07 -5.41
CA TYR A 437 6.28 28.89 -5.93
C TYR A 437 5.65 28.44 -7.25
N SER A 438 6.22 27.41 -7.86
CA SER A 438 5.81 26.88 -9.14
C SER A 438 5.33 25.43 -9.02
N LYS A 439 4.77 24.91 -10.12
CA LYS A 439 4.46 23.48 -10.27
C LYS A 439 5.70 22.56 -10.25
N LYS A 440 6.92 23.11 -10.24
CA LYS A 440 8.18 22.37 -10.18
C LYS A 440 8.71 22.19 -8.76
N ASP A 441 8.11 22.85 -7.77
CA ASP A 441 8.48 22.73 -6.36
C ASP A 441 7.74 21.54 -5.73
N GLY A 442 8.10 20.31 -6.13
CA GLY A 442 7.35 19.10 -5.79
C GLY A 442 7.20 18.87 -4.29
N GLY A 443 8.27 19.06 -3.52
CA GLY A 443 8.25 18.95 -2.06
C GLY A 443 7.33 19.99 -1.42
N LYS A 444 7.19 21.19 -2.00
CA LYS A 444 6.21 22.20 -1.54
C LYS A 444 4.78 21.77 -1.85
N ILE A 445 4.55 21.16 -3.01
CA ILE A 445 3.24 20.60 -3.38
C ILE A 445 2.87 19.48 -2.41
N ILE A 446 3.79 18.53 -2.15
CA ILE A 446 3.57 17.42 -1.22
C ILE A 446 3.35 17.91 0.21
N GLN A 447 4.10 18.91 0.67
CA GLN A 447 3.83 19.50 1.98
C GLN A 447 2.40 20.08 2.08
N GLN A 448 1.86 20.64 0.99
CA GLN A 448 0.49 21.14 0.92
C GLN A 448 -0.56 20.05 0.69
N THR A 449 -0.18 18.81 0.40
CA THR A 449 -1.13 17.68 0.37
C THR A 449 -1.30 17.02 1.75
N TRP A 450 -0.36 17.23 2.68
CA TRP A 450 -0.37 16.61 4.00
C TRP A 450 -1.17 17.41 5.03
N ASN A 451 -1.59 16.75 6.11
CA ASN A 451 -2.33 17.32 7.24
C ASN A 451 -3.55 18.18 6.81
N ARG A 452 -4.36 17.65 5.88
CA ARG A 452 -5.51 18.37 5.35
C ARG A 452 -6.71 17.47 5.17
N THR A 453 -7.86 18.12 5.17
CA THR A 453 -9.15 17.50 4.90
C THR A 453 -9.80 18.19 3.71
N PHE A 454 -10.34 17.42 2.78
CA PHE A 454 -11.08 17.93 1.63
C PHE A 454 -12.26 17.01 1.30
N GLU A 455 -13.13 17.47 0.40
CA GLU A 455 -14.28 16.70 -0.06
C GLU A 455 -13.90 15.94 -1.35
N GLY A 456 -13.89 14.61 -1.28
CA GLY A 456 -13.73 13.70 -2.40
C GLY A 456 -15.06 13.25 -2.99
N ILE A 457 -15.02 12.34 -3.98
CA ILE A 457 -16.24 11.90 -4.67
C ILE A 457 -17.15 11.02 -3.80
N ALA A 458 -16.54 10.22 -2.91
CA ALA A 458 -17.24 9.29 -2.04
C ALA A 458 -17.26 9.73 -0.58
N GLY A 459 -16.97 11.00 -0.29
CA GLY A 459 -16.96 11.52 1.07
C GLY A 459 -15.79 12.42 1.41
N GLN A 460 -15.70 12.76 2.69
CA GLN A 460 -14.59 13.54 3.22
C GLN A 460 -13.32 12.70 3.24
N VAL A 461 -12.23 13.24 2.69
CA VAL A 461 -10.91 12.62 2.68
C VAL A 461 -10.00 13.41 3.60
N SER A 462 -9.34 12.72 4.54
CA SER A 462 -8.38 13.34 5.46
C SER A 462 -7.02 12.69 5.32
N ILE A 463 -6.00 13.49 5.02
CA ILE A 463 -4.60 13.09 4.96
C ILE A 463 -3.93 13.53 6.26
N ASP A 464 -3.26 12.59 6.93
CA ASP A 464 -2.57 12.85 8.19
C ASP A 464 -1.28 13.68 7.99
N ALA A 465 -0.61 13.99 9.10
CA ALA A 465 0.61 14.80 9.07
C ALA A 465 1.80 14.10 8.41
N ASN A 466 1.75 12.78 8.23
CA ASN A 466 2.73 11.99 7.50
C ASN A 466 2.36 11.83 6.02
N GLY A 467 1.26 12.43 5.55
CA GLY A 467 0.85 12.32 4.15
C GLY A 467 0.14 11.01 3.81
N ASP A 468 -0.48 10.36 4.78
CA ASP A 468 -1.22 9.12 4.60
C ASP A 468 -2.71 9.34 4.91
N ARG A 469 -3.59 8.82 4.05
CA ARG A 469 -5.04 8.92 4.29
C ARG A 469 -5.43 8.14 5.54
N TYR A 470 -6.21 8.78 6.42
CA TYR A 470 -6.88 8.09 7.52
C TYR A 470 -7.86 7.04 6.95
N GLY A 471 -7.85 5.84 7.53
CA GLY A 471 -8.75 4.76 7.15
C GLY A 471 -10.01 4.75 8.00
N ASP A 472 -11.16 4.91 7.35
CA ASP A 472 -12.45 4.65 7.96
C ASP A 472 -12.92 3.26 7.51
N PHE A 473 -13.36 2.44 8.45
CA PHE A 473 -13.71 1.04 8.20
C PHE A 473 -15.05 0.68 8.82
N SER A 474 -15.67 -0.37 8.29
CA SER A 474 -16.89 -0.96 8.80
C SER A 474 -16.66 -2.45 9.09
N VAL A 475 -17.29 -2.94 10.15
CA VAL A 475 -17.36 -4.37 10.47
C VAL A 475 -18.74 -4.86 10.08
N ILE A 476 -18.79 -5.85 9.20
CA ILE A 476 -20.01 -6.54 8.77
C ILE A 476 -20.11 -7.86 9.51
N ALA A 477 -21.30 -8.22 9.99
CA ALA A 477 -21.54 -9.53 10.59
C ALA A 477 -22.94 -10.01 10.26
N MET A 478 -23.17 -11.32 10.44
CA MET A 478 -24.49 -11.92 10.26
C MET A 478 -25.41 -11.55 11.42
N THR A 479 -26.45 -10.77 11.15
CA THR A 479 -27.45 -10.33 12.15
C THR A 479 -28.68 -11.24 12.19
N ASP A 480 -29.00 -11.91 11.08
CA ASP A 480 -30.03 -12.95 11.00
C ASP A 480 -29.42 -14.25 10.48
N THR A 481 -29.25 -15.24 11.37
CA THR A 481 -28.68 -16.55 11.04
C THR A 481 -29.64 -17.47 10.29
N GLU A 482 -30.95 -17.22 10.39
CA GLU A 482 -31.95 -18.00 9.65
C GLU A 482 -31.98 -17.56 8.18
N ALA A 483 -32.02 -16.25 7.94
CA ALA A 483 -31.97 -15.69 6.59
C ALA A 483 -30.55 -15.68 5.99
N GLY A 484 -29.52 -15.58 6.83
CA GLY A 484 -28.14 -15.37 6.40
C GLY A 484 -27.81 -13.89 6.10
N THR A 485 -28.60 -12.96 6.64
CA THR A 485 -28.48 -11.52 6.39
C THR A 485 -27.26 -10.96 7.09
N GLN A 486 -26.42 -10.25 6.34
CA GLN A 486 -25.23 -9.56 6.84
C GLN A 486 -25.47 -8.05 6.83
N GLU A 487 -25.13 -7.40 7.94
CA GLU A 487 -25.29 -5.95 8.11
C GLU A 487 -24.04 -5.36 8.76
N VAL A 488 -23.80 -4.07 8.53
CA VAL A 488 -22.72 -3.35 9.23
C VAL A 488 -23.07 -3.21 10.71
N ILE A 489 -22.25 -3.79 11.58
CA ILE A 489 -22.46 -3.80 13.04
C ILE A 489 -21.72 -2.69 13.79
N GLY A 490 -20.65 -2.14 13.20
CA GLY A 490 -19.86 -1.09 13.81
C GLY A 490 -18.94 -0.43 12.79
N ASP A 491 -18.51 0.79 13.10
CA ASP A 491 -17.65 1.61 12.27
C ASP A 491 -16.45 2.10 13.08
N TYR A 492 -15.30 2.21 12.41
CA TYR A 492 -14.10 2.86 12.91
C TYR A 492 -13.85 4.13 12.11
N PHE A 493 -13.63 5.24 12.83
CA PHE A 493 -13.27 6.51 12.24
C PHE A 493 -11.80 6.79 12.53
N GLY A 494 -10.96 6.75 11.49
CA GLY A 494 -9.50 6.75 11.62
C GLY A 494 -8.94 8.06 12.14
N LYS A 495 -9.58 9.19 11.82
CA LYS A 495 -9.14 10.51 12.27
C LYS A 495 -9.36 10.70 13.77
N GLU A 496 -10.47 10.20 14.30
CA GLU A 496 -10.82 10.25 15.71
C GLU A 496 -10.17 9.12 16.52
N GLY A 497 -9.77 8.03 15.86
CA GLY A 497 -9.23 6.84 16.51
C GLY A 497 -10.26 6.10 17.35
N ARG A 498 -11.54 6.09 16.92
CA ARG A 498 -12.65 5.54 17.71
C ARG A 498 -13.41 4.49 16.92
N PHE A 499 -13.61 3.33 17.55
CA PHE A 499 -14.54 2.30 17.11
C PHE A 499 -15.88 2.45 17.83
N GLU A 500 -16.97 2.46 17.06
CA GLU A 500 -18.33 2.62 17.58
C GLU A 500 -19.24 1.54 16.99
N MET A 501 -19.96 0.83 17.87
CA MET A 501 -21.02 -0.08 17.45
C MET A 501 -22.24 0.71 17.00
N ARG A 502 -22.86 0.31 15.88
CA ARG A 502 -24.07 0.98 15.38
C ARG A 502 -25.26 0.73 16.32
N PRO A 503 -26.07 1.78 16.60
CA PRO A 503 -27.22 1.65 17.48
C PRO A 503 -28.32 0.78 16.85
N ASN A 504 -29.10 0.11 17.71
CA ASN A 504 -30.31 -0.66 17.34
C ASN A 504 -30.10 -1.94 16.51
N ILE A 505 -28.88 -2.46 16.44
CA ILE A 505 -28.62 -3.73 15.76
C ILE A 505 -28.93 -4.90 16.69
N LYS A 506 -29.82 -5.79 16.24
CA LYS A 506 -30.10 -7.06 16.90
C LYS A 506 -29.01 -8.06 16.54
N TYR A 507 -27.87 -7.95 17.20
CA TYR A 507 -26.76 -8.86 16.97
C TYR A 507 -26.90 -10.10 17.88
N PRO A 508 -27.07 -11.32 17.31
CA PRO A 508 -27.32 -12.54 18.10
C PRO A 508 -26.15 -12.91 19.01
N TRP A 509 -24.96 -12.39 18.71
CA TRP A 509 -23.74 -12.47 19.51
C TRP A 509 -23.61 -11.28 20.47
N GLY A 510 -24.68 -10.94 21.19
CA GLY A 510 -24.69 -9.81 22.12
C GLY A 510 -23.43 -9.73 23.00
N PRO A 511 -23.13 -8.56 23.60
CA PRO A 511 -21.83 -8.23 24.21
C PRO A 511 -21.33 -9.24 25.28
N LEU A 512 -22.21 -10.09 25.83
CA LEU A 512 -21.86 -11.15 26.78
C LEU A 512 -21.27 -12.43 26.15
N LYS A 513 -21.46 -12.69 24.85
CA LYS A 513 -20.98 -13.93 24.19
C LYS A 513 -19.66 -13.76 23.41
N LEU A 514 -19.24 -12.52 23.14
CA LEU A 514 -17.93 -12.16 22.59
C LEU A 514 -16.82 -12.05 23.66
N ARG A 515 -17.15 -12.27 24.95
CA ARG A 515 -16.15 -12.56 25.99
C ARG A 515 -15.59 -13.95 25.75
N ILE A 516 -14.73 -14.03 24.75
CA ILE A 516 -13.88 -15.17 24.50
C ILE A 516 -12.94 -15.28 25.71
N ASP A 517 -13.08 -16.37 26.45
CA ASP A 517 -12.25 -16.64 27.61
C ASP A 517 -10.86 -17.13 27.15
N GLU A 518 -9.91 -16.19 27.04
CA GLU A 518 -8.51 -16.47 26.70
C GLU A 518 -7.82 -17.39 27.74
N THR A 519 -8.43 -17.64 28.92
CA THR A 519 -7.79 -18.40 30.01
C THR A 519 -7.76 -19.92 29.81
N ARG A 520 -8.59 -20.50 28.93
CA ARG A 520 -8.64 -21.97 28.71
C ARG A 520 -7.37 -22.57 28.08
N ILE A 521 -6.52 -21.76 27.45
CA ILE A 521 -5.23 -22.25 26.91
C ILE A 521 -4.27 -22.62 28.06
N VAL A 522 -4.48 -22.05 29.26
CA VAL A 522 -3.64 -22.30 30.45
C VAL A 522 -4.01 -23.61 31.16
N GLU A 523 -5.26 -24.09 31.07
CA GLU A 523 -5.72 -25.23 31.87
C GLU A 523 -5.27 -26.61 31.38
N HIS A 524 -4.88 -26.78 30.11
CA HIS A 524 -4.43 -28.08 29.61
C HIS A 524 -3.00 -28.49 30.00
N THR A 525 -2.31 -27.70 30.85
CA THR A 525 -0.98 -28.07 31.38
C THR A 525 -0.97 -28.45 32.85
N ASN A 526 -2.10 -28.39 33.57
CA ASN A 526 -2.12 -28.65 35.02
C ASN A 526 -2.94 -29.88 35.42
N SER A 527 -2.40 -31.07 35.19
CA SER A 527 -2.63 -32.22 36.09
C SER A 527 -1.62 -33.36 35.88
N SER A 528 -0.46 -33.26 36.53
CA SER A 528 0.12 -34.41 37.25
C SER A 528 1.20 -33.96 38.24
N PRO A 529 1.18 -34.46 39.50
CA PRO A 529 2.16 -34.09 40.50
C PRO A 529 3.49 -34.82 40.30
N CYS A 530 4.58 -34.05 40.37
CA CYS A 530 5.96 -34.51 40.29
C CYS A 530 6.27 -35.69 41.22
N LYS A 531 6.87 -36.74 40.64
CA LYS A 531 7.80 -37.65 41.34
C LYS A 531 9.13 -37.65 40.62
N SER A 532 10.15 -37.28 41.39
CA SER A 532 11.57 -37.19 41.10
C SER A 532 12.19 -38.42 40.41
N SER A 533 12.95 -38.18 39.34
CA SER A 533 14.24 -38.83 39.00
C SER A 533 14.85 -38.01 37.86
N GLY A 534 15.87 -37.18 38.06
CA GLY A 534 17.27 -37.63 38.01
C GLY A 534 17.95 -37.11 36.74
N GLY A 535 18.59 -35.94 36.84
CA GLY A 535 19.72 -35.42 36.05
C GLY A 535 19.72 -35.52 34.52
N LEU A 536 19.62 -34.37 33.83
CA LEU A 536 20.26 -34.16 32.52
C LEU A 536 20.52 -32.65 32.25
N GLU A 537 21.29 -32.00 33.12
CA GLU A 537 21.63 -30.57 33.01
C GLU A 537 23.08 -30.30 32.51
N GLU A 538 23.80 -31.30 32.01
CA GLU A 538 25.22 -31.15 31.60
C GLU A 538 25.48 -31.13 30.08
N SER A 539 24.47 -31.18 29.22
CA SER A 539 24.69 -31.25 27.75
C SER A 539 24.52 -29.92 26.99
N ALA A 540 23.83 -28.92 27.55
CA ALA A 540 23.64 -27.62 26.87
C ALA A 540 24.83 -26.66 27.05
N VAL A 541 25.45 -26.65 28.23
CA VAL A 541 26.55 -25.73 28.58
C VAL A 541 27.82 -26.04 27.77
N THR A 542 28.12 -27.33 27.55
CA THR A 542 29.28 -27.79 26.78
C THR A 542 29.19 -27.40 25.30
N GLY A 543 27.97 -27.39 24.73
CA GLY A 543 27.74 -26.97 23.33
C GLY A 543 27.99 -25.48 23.09
N ILE A 544 27.58 -24.63 24.03
CA ILE A 544 27.79 -23.18 23.94
C ILE A 544 29.28 -22.83 24.02
N VAL A 545 30.02 -23.49 24.92
CA VAL A 545 31.45 -23.24 25.11
C VAL A 545 32.24 -23.66 23.86
N VAL A 546 31.98 -24.85 23.30
CA VAL A 546 32.66 -25.33 22.09
C VAL A 546 32.30 -24.47 20.86
N GLY A 547 31.03 -24.06 20.74
CA GLY A 547 30.58 -23.16 19.68
C GLY A 547 31.28 -21.79 19.73
N ALA A 548 31.46 -21.24 20.93
CA ALA A 548 32.17 -19.97 21.12
C ALA A 548 33.67 -20.07 20.73
N PHE A 549 34.35 -21.16 21.10
CA PHE A 549 35.76 -21.36 20.71
C PHE A 549 35.93 -21.55 19.19
N LEU A 550 35.02 -22.26 18.53
CA LEU A 550 35.04 -22.42 17.07
C LEU A 550 34.72 -21.11 16.34
N GLY A 551 33.75 -20.33 16.84
CA GLY A 551 33.43 -19.00 16.31
C GLY A 551 34.61 -18.03 16.43
N ALA A 552 35.27 -18.00 17.59
CA ALA A 552 36.46 -17.17 17.80
C ALA A 552 37.63 -17.58 16.89
N GLY A 553 37.84 -18.89 16.69
CA GLY A 553 38.85 -19.42 15.77
C GLY A 553 38.61 -19.00 14.31
N LEU A 554 37.36 -19.09 13.84
CA LEU A 554 36.99 -18.66 12.48
C LEU A 554 37.14 -17.16 12.27
N LEU A 555 36.79 -16.34 13.25
CA LEU A 555 36.97 -14.88 13.19
C LEU A 555 38.45 -14.49 13.17
N MET A 556 39.28 -15.15 13.99
CA MET A 556 40.74 -14.96 13.98
C MET A 556 41.35 -15.38 12.63
N ALA A 557 40.93 -16.52 12.08
CA ALA A 557 41.39 -16.98 10.76
C ALA A 557 40.98 -15.98 9.65
N PHE A 558 39.73 -15.50 9.65
CA PHE A 558 39.26 -14.50 8.70
C PHE A 558 40.04 -13.19 8.83
N TYR A 559 40.33 -12.74 10.06
CA TYR A 559 41.16 -11.58 10.32
C TYR A 559 42.58 -11.74 9.73
N PHE A 560 43.24 -12.88 9.96
CA PHE A 560 44.56 -13.16 9.40
C PHE A 560 44.53 -13.28 7.87
N PHE A 561 43.50 -13.88 7.29
CA PHE A 561 43.31 -13.92 5.83
C PHE A 561 43.17 -12.50 5.26
N ARG A 562 42.33 -11.67 5.87
CA ARG A 562 42.11 -10.28 5.41
C ARG A 562 43.36 -9.42 5.55
N LYS A 563 44.11 -9.59 6.65
CA LYS A 563 45.40 -8.91 6.89
C LYS A 563 46.46 -9.36 5.88
N LYS A 564 46.56 -10.65 5.58
CA LYS A 564 47.49 -11.20 4.59
C LYS A 564 47.15 -10.75 3.16
N TYR A 565 45.86 -10.69 2.81
CA TYR A 565 45.41 -10.14 1.53
C TYR A 565 45.75 -8.65 1.38
N ARG A 566 45.53 -7.83 2.42
CA ARG A 566 45.85 -6.40 2.38
C ARG A 566 47.34 -6.13 2.16
N ILE A 567 48.20 -6.81 2.93
CA ILE A 567 49.67 -6.67 2.80
C ILE A 567 50.17 -7.14 1.42
N THR A 568 49.53 -8.17 0.84
CA THR A 568 49.90 -8.68 -0.49
C THR A 568 49.53 -7.72 -1.61
N ILE A 569 48.39 -7.01 -1.50
CA ILE A 569 48.00 -5.98 -2.47
C ILE A 569 48.93 -4.77 -2.38
N GLU A 570 49.26 -4.31 -1.17
CA GLU A 570 50.18 -3.17 -0.98
C GLU A 570 51.58 -3.45 -1.55
N ARG A 571 52.09 -4.69 -1.41
CA ARG A 571 53.39 -5.09 -2.01
C ARG A 571 53.35 -5.15 -3.55
N ARG A 572 52.23 -5.53 -4.16
CA ARG A 572 52.11 -5.55 -5.63
C ARG A 572 52.08 -4.13 -6.21
N ASN A 573 51.36 -3.21 -5.58
CA ASN A 573 51.35 -1.80 -6.01
C ASN A 573 52.75 -1.15 -5.92
N HIS A 574 53.47 -1.35 -4.82
CA HIS A 574 54.84 -0.80 -4.69
C HIS A 574 55.83 -1.42 -5.68
N GLN A 575 55.66 -2.70 -6.03
CA GLN A 575 56.55 -3.36 -6.99
C GLN A 575 56.22 -2.98 -8.44
N GLU A 576 54.95 -2.72 -8.77
CA GLU A 576 54.55 -2.13 -10.04
C GLU A 576 55.07 -0.70 -10.20
N GLU A 577 54.94 0.16 -9.18
CA GLU A 577 55.51 1.52 -9.20
C GLU A 577 57.05 1.52 -9.36
N SER A 578 57.75 0.63 -8.66
CA SER A 578 59.21 0.50 -8.76
C SER A 578 59.67 -0.01 -10.13
N ASN A 579 58.94 -0.95 -10.74
CA ASN A 579 59.25 -1.47 -12.08
C ASN A 579 58.98 -0.44 -13.19
N VAL A 580 57.93 0.37 -13.06
CA VAL A 580 57.66 1.48 -13.99
C VAL A 580 58.76 2.54 -13.90
N GLY A 581 59.26 2.84 -12.69
CA GLY A 581 60.39 3.74 -12.49
C GLY A 581 61.69 3.24 -13.16
N LYS A 582 62.05 1.97 -12.96
CA LYS A 582 63.25 1.36 -13.58
C LYS A 582 63.16 1.26 -15.11
N HIS A 583 61.98 0.99 -15.66
CA HIS A 583 61.80 1.00 -17.12
C HIS A 583 61.97 2.38 -17.73
N ARG A 584 61.66 3.45 -16.99
CA ARG A 584 61.87 4.82 -17.42
C ARG A 584 63.35 5.21 -17.40
N GLU A 585 64.10 4.83 -16.36
CA GLU A 585 65.56 5.03 -16.28
C GLU A 585 66.32 4.29 -17.39
N LEU A 586 66.01 3.02 -17.64
CA LEU A 586 66.68 2.24 -18.71
C LEU A 586 66.41 2.80 -20.12
N ARG A 587 65.25 3.45 -20.33
CA ARG A 587 64.92 4.13 -21.59
C ARG A 587 65.69 5.43 -21.74
N GLU A 588 65.91 6.17 -20.66
CA GLU A 588 66.71 7.40 -20.67
C GLU A 588 68.21 7.11 -20.82
N ASP A 589 68.73 6.03 -20.22
CA ASP A 589 70.12 5.60 -20.37
C ASP A 589 70.44 5.05 -21.77
N SER A 590 69.49 4.34 -22.41
CA SER A 590 69.64 3.89 -23.80
C SER A 590 69.67 5.07 -24.79
N ILE A 591 68.90 6.13 -24.54
CA ILE A 591 68.96 7.36 -25.36
C ILE A 591 70.30 8.08 -25.14
N ARG A 592 70.81 8.10 -23.90
CA ARG A 592 72.09 8.76 -23.58
C ARG A 592 73.32 7.99 -24.11
N SER A 593 73.26 6.66 -24.23
CA SER A 593 74.34 5.87 -24.82
C SER A 593 74.43 6.00 -26.36
N HIS A 594 73.33 6.30 -27.03
CA HIS A 594 73.30 6.50 -28.49
C HIS A 594 73.85 7.86 -28.97
N PHE A 595 74.06 8.83 -28.07
CA PHE A 595 74.66 10.14 -28.39
C PHE A 595 76.12 10.28 -27.91
N SER A 596 76.69 9.23 -27.32
CA SER A 596 78.06 9.25 -26.76
C SER A 596 79.05 8.38 -27.56
N VAL A 597 78.60 7.72 -28.63
CA VAL A 597 79.45 7.00 -29.58
C VAL A 597 78.98 7.40 -30.98
N ALA A 598 79.93 7.96 -31.73
CA ALA A 598 79.82 8.33 -33.14
C ALA A 598 79.39 7.17 -34.05
#